data_AF-A0A2S2PRF9-F1
#
_entry.id   AF-A0A2S2PRF9-F1
#
_cell.length_a   1.000
_cell.length_b   1.000
_cell.length_c   1.000
_cell.angle_alpha   90.00
_cell.angle_beta   90.00
_cell.angle_gamma   90.00
#
_symmetry.space_group_name_H-M   'P 1'
#
loop_
_entity.id
_entity.type
_entity.pdbx_description
1 polymer ?
#
loop_
_entity_poly.entity_id
_entity_poly.type
_entity_poly.pdbx_seq_one_letter_code
_entity_poly.pdbx_strand_id
1 'polypeptide(L)'
;MADLFPIENLDDLNKIKDQILLDSEYRKKIVRDLSNNIGGKNVGSSVKKMMLQLFDDKLLQQFSFAGRKLTSKKCFQSLGCYKLIDEATKKMSNFKGILRQEEIDE
;
A
#
# COMPACT_ATOMS: atom_id res chain seq x y z
N MET A 1 -9.03 11.03 4.04
CA MET A 1 -7.74 10.75 4.69
C MET A 1 -7.92 10.53 6.18
N ALA A 2 -7.24 9.56 6.79
CA ALA A 2 -7.34 9.27 8.22
C ALA A 2 -6.26 10.00 9.05
N ASP A 3 -6.51 10.22 10.33
CA ASP A 3 -5.69 11.05 11.23
C ASP A 3 -4.25 10.57 11.47
N LEU A 4 -3.88 9.34 11.06
CA LEU A 4 -2.53 8.78 11.23
C LEU A 4 -1.66 8.83 9.94
N PHE A 5 -2.09 9.53 8.90
CA PHE A 5 -1.31 9.65 7.65
C PHE A 5 -0.72 11.05 7.46
N PRO A 6 0.54 11.17 6.99
CA PRO A 6 1.46 10.08 6.59
C PRO A 6 2.11 9.37 7.79
N ILE A 7 2.38 8.06 7.65
CA ILE A 7 3.09 7.28 8.67
C ILE A 7 4.57 7.68 8.65
N GLU A 8 5.04 8.26 9.75
CA GLU A 8 6.44 8.71 9.88
C GLU A 8 7.31 7.73 10.68
N ASN A 9 6.70 6.90 11.53
CA ASN A 9 7.40 6.06 12.49
C ASN A 9 6.90 4.62 12.50
N LEU A 10 7.76 3.70 12.96
CA LEU A 10 7.42 2.28 13.11
C LEU A 10 6.31 2.02 14.15
N ASP A 11 6.22 2.85 15.19
CA ASP A 11 5.16 2.75 16.20
C ASP A 11 3.80 3.04 15.59
N ASP A 12 3.72 4.12 14.81
CA ASP A 12 2.53 4.52 14.07
C ASP A 12 2.13 3.47 13.01
N LEU A 13 3.12 2.93 12.31
CA LEU A 13 2.93 1.80 11.39
C LEU A 13 2.29 0.59 12.09
N ASN A 14 2.70 0.30 13.32
CA ASN A 14 2.19 -0.83 14.08
C ASN A 14 0.78 -0.54 14.63
N LYS A 15 0.50 0.71 15.04
CA LYS A 15 -0.85 1.16 15.41
C LYS A 15 -1.82 1.05 14.24
N ILE A 16 -1.44 1.55 13.06
CA ILE A 16 -2.28 1.40 11.86
C ILE A 16 -2.45 -0.07 11.53
N LYS A 17 -1.41 -0.89 11.63
CA LYS A 17 -1.50 -2.34 11.38
C LYS A 17 -2.54 -3.01 12.28
N ASP A 18 -2.55 -2.68 13.57
CA ASP A 18 -3.52 -3.21 14.53
C ASP A 18 -4.93 -2.67 14.22
N GLN A 19 -5.03 -1.38 13.95
CA GLN A 19 -6.29 -0.72 13.61
C GLN A 19 -6.94 -1.26 12.33
N ILE A 20 -6.17 -1.58 11.27
CA ILE A 20 -6.72 -2.20 10.06
C ILE A 20 -7.07 -3.68 10.23
N LEU A 21 -6.51 -4.34 11.25
CA LEU A 21 -6.81 -5.72 11.62
C LEU A 21 -8.10 -5.79 12.45
N LEU A 22 -8.27 -4.86 13.40
CA LEU A 22 -9.42 -4.78 14.27
C LEU A 22 -10.63 -4.10 13.60
N ASP A 23 -10.39 -3.08 12.79
CA ASP A 23 -11.44 -2.23 12.21
C ASP A 23 -11.53 -2.37 10.69
N SER A 24 -12.46 -3.22 10.26
CA SER A 24 -12.73 -3.49 8.85
C SER A 24 -13.34 -2.30 8.10
N GLU A 25 -14.07 -1.41 8.80
CA GLU A 25 -14.64 -0.20 8.19
C GLU A 25 -13.55 0.83 7.90
N TYR A 26 -12.64 1.03 8.85
CA TYR A 26 -11.45 1.85 8.71
C TYR A 26 -10.56 1.33 7.57
N ARG A 27 -10.33 0.02 7.52
CA ARG A 27 -9.63 -0.65 6.41
C ARG A 27 -10.29 -0.32 5.07
N LYS A 28 -11.61 -0.50 4.95
CA LYS A 28 -12.37 -0.20 3.72
C LYS A 28 -12.32 1.27 3.35
N LYS A 29 -12.38 2.17 4.33
CA LYS A 29 -12.28 3.62 4.15
C LYS A 29 -10.91 4.00 3.57
N ILE A 30 -9.82 3.47 4.11
CA ILE A 30 -8.46 3.69 3.58
C ILE A 30 -8.35 3.15 2.16
N VAL A 31 -8.76 1.90 1.93
CA VAL A 31 -8.72 1.29 0.58
C VAL A 31 -9.52 2.13 -0.42
N ARG A 32 -10.70 2.63 -0.02
CA ARG A 32 -11.53 3.50 -0.86
C ARG A 32 -10.83 4.82 -1.14
N ASP A 33 -10.31 5.48 -0.11
CA ASP A 33 -9.61 6.78 -0.23
C ASP A 33 -8.40 6.65 -1.16
N LEU A 34 -7.57 5.62 -0.96
CA LEU A 34 -6.46 5.27 -1.85
C LEU A 34 -6.98 5.05 -3.28
N SER A 35 -7.94 4.15 -3.48
CA SER A 35 -8.46 3.87 -4.83
C SER A 35 -9.05 5.10 -5.52
N ASN A 36 -9.58 6.06 -4.76
CA ASN A 36 -10.24 7.26 -5.27
C ASN A 36 -9.25 8.40 -5.58
N ASN A 37 -8.11 8.44 -4.88
CA ASN A 37 -7.12 9.52 -5.02
C ASN A 37 -6.13 9.30 -6.19
N ILE A 38 -6.40 8.30 -7.04
CA ILE A 38 -5.41 7.80 -7.98
C ILE A 38 -5.90 7.96 -9.42
N GLY A 39 -5.59 9.14 -9.96
CA GLY A 39 -5.48 9.36 -11.39
C GLY A 39 -4.07 9.02 -11.87
N GLY A 40 -3.94 8.03 -12.76
CA GLY A 40 -2.69 7.60 -13.38
C GLY A 40 -2.93 6.56 -14.47
N LYS A 41 -2.11 6.58 -15.54
CA LYS A 41 -2.22 5.66 -16.68
C LYS A 41 -1.71 4.24 -16.39
N ASN A 42 -0.84 4.07 -15.38
CA ASN A 42 -0.14 2.81 -15.09
C ASN A 42 -0.11 2.48 -13.59
N VAL A 43 -0.16 1.19 -13.25
CA VAL A 43 -0.19 0.66 -11.88
C VAL A 43 0.98 1.17 -11.04
N GLY A 44 2.20 1.21 -11.60
CA GLY A 44 3.38 1.67 -10.87
C GLY A 44 3.28 3.12 -10.39
N SER A 45 2.69 4.01 -11.20
CA SER A 45 2.48 5.40 -10.81
C SER A 45 1.39 5.53 -9.73
N SER A 46 0.36 4.70 -9.84
CA SER A 46 -0.73 4.58 -8.88
C SER A 46 -0.24 4.11 -7.51
N VAL A 47 0.53 3.01 -7.47
CA VAL A 47 1.14 2.47 -6.26
C VAL A 47 2.12 3.47 -5.64
N LYS A 48 2.93 4.15 -6.45
CA LYS A 48 3.84 5.19 -5.96
C LYS A 48 3.09 6.33 -5.25
N LYS A 49 1.97 6.79 -5.80
CA LYS A 49 1.12 7.80 -5.16
C LYS A 49 0.52 7.29 -3.85
N MET A 50 0.03 6.05 -3.79
CA MET A 50 -0.43 5.45 -2.53
C MET A 50 0.65 5.42 -1.48
N MET A 51 1.85 4.99 -1.85
CA MET A 51 2.99 4.92 -0.92
C MET A 51 3.32 6.30 -0.37
N LEU A 52 3.37 7.33 -1.21
CA LEU A 52 3.64 8.72 -0.79
C LEU A 52 2.51 9.33 0.05
N GLN A 53 1.27 8.84 -0.09
CA GLN A 53 0.15 9.26 0.74
C GLN A 53 0.11 8.55 2.10
N LEU A 54 0.53 7.29 2.14
CA LEU A 54 0.48 6.46 3.34
C LEU A 54 1.73 6.60 4.21
N PHE A 55 2.88 6.88 3.62
CA PHE A 55 4.15 6.85 4.33
C PHE A 55 4.96 8.11 4.03
N ASP A 56 5.72 8.54 5.02
CA ASP A 56 6.79 9.51 4.78
C ASP A 56 7.95 8.87 4.00
N ASP A 57 8.61 9.65 3.15
CA ASP A 57 9.73 9.20 2.33
C ASP A 57 10.89 8.67 3.19
N LYS A 58 11.14 9.30 4.35
CA LYS A 58 12.18 8.88 5.30
C LYS A 58 11.88 7.51 5.89
N LEU A 59 10.60 7.22 6.14
CA LEU A 59 10.19 5.91 6.63
C LEU A 59 10.35 4.86 5.52
N LEU A 60 9.88 5.14 4.30
CA LEU A 60 10.00 4.24 3.15
C LEU A 60 11.46 3.86 2.85
N GLN A 61 12.41 4.77 3.06
CA GLN A 61 13.84 4.49 2.89
C GLN A 61 14.36 3.37 3.80
N GLN A 62 13.71 3.12 4.95
CA GLN A 62 14.06 2.04 5.88
C GLN A 62 13.55 0.66 5.43
N PHE A 63 12.68 0.63 4.43
CA PHE A 63 12.10 -0.59 3.88
C PHE A 63 12.68 -0.92 2.51
N SER A 64 12.66 -2.21 2.18
CA SER A 64 12.90 -2.71 0.83
C SER A 64 11.78 -3.67 0.49
N PHE A 65 11.38 -3.75 -0.78
CA PHE A 65 10.22 -4.54 -1.20
C PHE A 65 10.23 -5.99 -0.65
N ALA A 66 11.29 -6.75 -0.98
CA ALA A 66 11.49 -8.11 -0.49
C ALA A 66 12.31 -8.21 0.81
N GLY A 67 12.75 -7.06 1.37
CA GLY A 67 13.85 -7.02 2.34
C GLY A 67 15.19 -7.45 1.71
N ARG A 68 16.28 -6.87 2.15
CA ARG A 68 17.62 -7.37 1.78
C ARG A 68 18.41 -7.58 3.04
N LYS A 69 18.85 -8.81 3.26
CA LYS A 69 19.69 -9.20 4.40
C LYS A 69 20.97 -8.34 4.47
N LEU A 70 21.46 -7.86 3.32
CA LEU A 70 22.63 -7.00 3.20
C LEU A 70 22.41 -5.52 3.59
N THR A 71 21.18 -5.01 3.55
CA THR A 71 20.89 -3.59 3.80
C THR A 71 20.18 -3.38 5.16
N SER A 72 19.95 -4.44 5.94
CA SER A 72 19.15 -4.42 7.19
C SER A 72 17.76 -3.77 7.04
N LYS A 73 17.27 -3.58 5.81
CA LYS A 73 15.99 -2.96 5.51
C LYS A 73 14.86 -3.97 5.69
N LYS A 74 13.79 -3.54 6.35
CA LYS A 74 12.63 -4.37 6.63
C LYS A 74 11.87 -4.69 5.34
N CYS A 75 11.22 -5.86 5.30
CA CYS A 75 10.43 -6.29 4.15
C CYS A 75 9.11 -5.51 4.07
N PHE A 76 8.95 -4.69 3.03
CA PHE A 76 7.71 -3.93 2.81
C PHE A 76 6.52 -4.85 2.50
N GLN A 77 6.73 -5.91 1.71
CA GLN A 77 5.68 -6.87 1.33
C GLN A 77 5.03 -7.57 2.54
N SER A 78 5.75 -7.64 3.67
CA SER A 78 5.26 -8.27 4.90
C SER A 78 4.39 -7.32 5.74
N LEU A 79 4.33 -6.03 5.40
CA LEU A 79 3.52 -5.06 6.11
C LEU A 79 2.04 -5.24 5.80
N GLY A 80 1.18 -5.16 6.82
CA GLY A 80 -0.28 -5.15 6.63
C GLY A 80 -0.75 -4.01 5.72
N CYS A 81 -0.02 -2.89 5.72
CA CYS A 81 -0.27 -1.76 4.83
C CYS A 81 -0.04 -2.08 3.35
N TYR A 82 0.86 -3.02 3.00
CA TYR A 82 1.02 -3.47 1.62
C TYR A 82 -0.26 -4.13 1.09
N LYS A 83 -0.97 -4.90 1.93
CA LYS A 83 -2.26 -5.49 1.55
C LYS A 83 -3.33 -4.44 1.26
N LEU A 84 -3.30 -3.27 1.92
CA LEU A 84 -4.21 -2.16 1.61
C LEU A 84 -3.92 -1.60 0.22
N ILE A 85 -2.64 -1.41 -0.10
CA ILE A 85 -2.19 -0.92 -1.41
C ILE A 85 -2.57 -1.91 -2.50
N ASP A 86 -2.31 -3.19 -2.30
CA ASP A 86 -2.67 -4.27 -3.23
C ASP A 86 -4.19 -4.33 -3.48
N GLU A 87 -4.99 -4.30 -2.41
CA GLU A 87 -6.45 -4.31 -2.53
C GLU A 87 -6.97 -3.04 -3.23
N ALA A 88 -6.48 -1.86 -2.84
CA ALA A 88 -6.84 -0.61 -3.48
C ALA A 88 -6.45 -0.60 -4.97
N THR A 89 -5.31 -1.21 -5.30
CA THR A 89 -4.83 -1.34 -6.68
C THR A 89 -5.73 -2.25 -7.50
N LYS A 90 -6.13 -3.41 -6.96
CA LYS A 90 -7.08 -4.32 -7.60
C LYS A 90 -8.48 -3.72 -7.76
N LYS A 91 -8.88 -2.81 -6.88
CA LYS A 91 -10.19 -2.14 -6.91
C LYS A 91 -10.28 -1.03 -7.97
N MET A 92 -9.15 -0.54 -8.46
CA MET A 92 -9.13 0.50 -9.49
C MET A 92 -9.71 -0.03 -10.81
N SER A 93 -10.80 0.59 -11.24
CA SER A 93 -11.54 0.25 -12.45
C SER A 93 -10.70 0.38 -13.73
N ASN A 94 -9.67 1.23 -13.70
CA ASN A 94 -8.75 1.49 -14.82
C ASN A 94 -7.81 0.30 -15.14
N PHE A 95 -7.66 -0.68 -14.24
CA PHE A 95 -6.79 -1.86 -14.46
C PHE A 95 -7.55 -3.16 -14.69
N LYS A 96 -8.89 -3.12 -14.63
CA LYS A 96 -9.76 -4.29 -14.81
C LYS A 96 -9.62 -4.93 -16.21
N GLY A 97 -9.09 -4.19 -17.19
CA GLY A 97 -8.79 -4.70 -18.53
C GLY A 97 -7.39 -5.30 -18.70
N ILE A 98 -6.44 -5.04 -17.78
CA ILE A 98 -5.06 -5.52 -17.87
C ILE A 98 -4.86 -6.81 -17.04
N LEU A 99 -5.58 -6.96 -15.93
CA LEU A 99 -5.49 -8.14 -15.07
C LEU A 99 -6.01 -9.46 -15.68
N ARG A 100 -6.57 -9.44 -16.89
CA ARG A 100 -7.05 -10.65 -17.58
C ARG A 100 -5.99 -11.38 -18.41
N GLN A 101 -4.77 -10.84 -18.53
CA GLN A 101 -3.75 -11.39 -19.44
C GLN A 101 -2.57 -12.11 -18.77
N GLU A 102 -2.50 -12.18 -17.43
CA GLU A 102 -1.43 -12.91 -16.71
C GLU A 102 -1.94 -14.19 -16.00
N GLU A 103 -2.99 -14.84 -16.52
CA GLU A 103 -3.40 -16.20 -16.11
C GLU A 103 -3.30 -17.21 -17.28
N ILE A 104 -2.35 -17.02 -18.20
CA ILE A 104 -1.96 -18.05 -19.17
C ILE A 104 -0.44 -18.01 -19.30
N ASP A 105 0.25 -18.82 -18.50
CA ASP A 105 1.30 -19.75 -18.97
C ASP A 105 1.73 -20.64 -17.79
N GLU A 106 1.06 -21.78 -17.64
CA GLU A 106 1.73 -23.08 -17.43
C GLU A 106 0.89 -24.18 -18.08
#